data_AF-A0A935X7H2-F1
#
_entry.id   AF-A0A935X7H2-F1
#
_cell.length_a   1.000
_cell.length_b   1.000
_cell.length_c   1.000
_cell.angle_alpha   90.00
_cell.angle_beta   90.00
_cell.angle_gamma   90.00
#
_symmetry.space_group_name_H-M   'P 1'
#
loop_
_entity.id
_entity.type
_entity.pdbx_description
1 polymer ?
#
loop_
_entity_poly.entity_id
_entity_poly.type
_entity_poly.pdbx_seq_one_letter_code
_entity_poly.pdbx_strand_id
1 'polypeptide(L)'
;MLWHKGPQIAKALRAALAEAEKAEPVPWLRQGRPSVLFRPHLSIDGNEWCALYGDNLQDGVAGFGDSPEAAMRDFDQAWGKKLGVGR
;
A
#
# COMPACT_ATOMS: atom_id res chain seq x y z
N MET A 1 -2.35 -39.90 -19.03
CA MET A 1 -3.31 -39.34 -18.05
C MET A 1 -2.84 -38.06 -17.35
N LEU A 2 -1.85 -37.31 -17.84
CA LEU A 2 -1.38 -36.06 -17.17
C LEU A 2 -1.63 -34.75 -17.94
N TRP A 3 -2.32 -34.77 -19.08
CA TRP A 3 -2.50 -33.57 -19.92
C TRP A 3 -3.65 -32.64 -19.49
N HIS A 4 -4.56 -33.09 -18.61
CA HIS A 4 -5.68 -32.27 -18.14
C HIS A 4 -5.34 -31.31 -16.99
N LYS A 5 -4.16 -31.42 -16.37
CA LYS A 5 -3.77 -30.60 -15.21
C LYS A 5 -2.98 -29.32 -15.56
N GLY A 6 -2.51 -29.16 -16.80
CA GLY A 6 -1.74 -27.99 -17.23
C GLY A 6 -2.42 -26.63 -16.95
N PRO A 7 -3.71 -26.47 -17.29
CA PRO A 7 -4.44 -25.22 -17.02
C PRO A 7 -4.62 -24.93 -15.52
N GLN A 8 -4.82 -25.96 -14.69
CA GLN A 8 -5.00 -25.82 -13.25
C GLN A 8 -3.70 -25.43 -12.54
N ILE A 9 -2.56 -25.99 -12.95
CA ILE A 9 -1.24 -25.62 -12.43
C ILE A 9 -0.93 -24.16 -12.73
N ALA A 10 -1.21 -23.70 -13.97
CA ALA A 10 -0.99 -22.32 -14.37
C ALA A 10 -1.90 -21.32 -13.63
N LYS A 11 -3.13 -21.72 -13.27
CA LYS A 11 -4.03 -20.90 -12.45
C LYS A 11 -3.55 -20.83 -10.99
N ALA A 12 -3.16 -21.96 -10.42
CA ALA A 12 -2.65 -22.03 -9.05
C ALA A 12 -1.36 -21.20 -8.89
N LEU A 13 -0.45 -21.27 -9.86
CA LEU A 13 0.78 -20.47 -9.87
C LEU A 13 0.49 -18.96 -9.91
N ARG A 14 -0.44 -18.52 -10.76
CA ARG A 14 -0.84 -17.10 -10.82
C ARG A 14 -1.46 -16.61 -9.51
N ALA A 15 -2.31 -17.42 -8.90
CA ALA A 15 -2.90 -17.09 -7.61
C ALA A 15 -1.81 -16.99 -6.52
N ALA A 16 -0.90 -17.96 -6.46
CA ALA A 16 0.21 -17.94 -5.51
C ALA A 16 1.13 -16.73 -5.68
N LEU A 17 1.42 -16.32 -6.93
CA LEU A 17 2.20 -15.11 -7.21
C LEU A 17 1.47 -13.84 -6.78
N ALA A 18 0.16 -13.74 -7.03
CA ALA A 18 -0.65 -12.59 -6.60
C ALA A 18 -0.77 -12.50 -5.06
N GLU A 19 -0.82 -13.64 -4.37
CA GLU A 19 -0.77 -13.66 -2.89
C GLU A 19 0.62 -13.30 -2.36
N ALA A 20 1.70 -13.77 -3.01
CA ALA A 20 3.06 -13.39 -2.66
C ALA A 20 3.35 -11.90 -2.91
N GLU A 21 2.73 -11.30 -3.94
CA GLU A 21 2.81 -9.86 -4.22
C GLU A 21 2.17 -9.01 -3.12
N LYS A 22 1.11 -9.51 -2.48
CA LYS A 22 0.48 -8.86 -1.32
C LYS A 22 1.28 -9.04 -0.04
N ALA A 23 2.22 -9.98 0.01
CA ALA A 23 3.05 -10.19 1.18
C ALA A 23 3.99 -9.00 1.36
N GLU A 24 4.00 -8.43 2.56
CA GLU A 24 4.90 -7.32 2.86
C GLU A 24 6.37 -7.79 2.71
N PRO A 25 7.22 -7.00 2.03
CA PRO A 25 8.65 -7.31 1.94
C PRO A 25 9.27 -7.22 3.34
N VAL A 26 10.35 -7.98 3.55
CA VAL A 26 11.13 -7.92 4.79
C VAL A 26 11.55 -6.48 5.11
N PRO A 27 11.64 -6.08 6.40
CA PRO A 27 11.71 -4.67 6.79
C PRO A 27 12.80 -3.83 6.09
N TRP A 28 13.97 -4.41 5.81
CA TRP A 28 15.06 -3.70 5.14
C TRP A 28 14.86 -3.52 3.62
N LEU A 29 13.96 -4.28 2.98
CA LEU A 29 13.60 -4.11 1.58
C LEU A 29 12.54 -3.01 1.36
N ARG A 30 12.07 -2.35 2.42
CA ARG A 30 11.05 -1.29 2.36
C ARG A 30 11.53 0.03 1.74
N GLN A 31 12.77 0.10 1.27
CA GLN A 31 13.41 1.31 0.73
C GLN A 31 12.66 1.95 -0.45
N GLY A 32 11.88 1.17 -1.21
CA GLY A 32 11.10 1.65 -2.35
C GLY A 32 9.68 2.13 -2.03
N ARG A 33 9.25 2.10 -0.76
CA ARG A 33 7.89 2.50 -0.38
C ARG A 33 7.70 4.01 -0.53
N PRO A 34 6.52 4.48 -0.97
CA PRO A 34 6.22 5.92 -1.06
C PRO A 34 6.56 6.70 0.21
N SER A 35 6.22 6.18 1.39
CA SER A 35 6.51 6.76 2.71
C SER A 35 8.00 7.01 2.94
N VAL A 36 8.87 6.14 2.44
CA VAL A 36 10.33 6.27 2.56
C VAL A 36 10.88 7.30 1.57
N LEU A 37 10.35 7.30 0.34
CA LEU A 37 10.83 8.14 -0.75
C LEU A 37 10.36 9.59 -0.60
N PHE A 38 9.07 9.79 -0.31
CA PHE A 38 8.43 11.10 -0.29
C PHE A 38 8.34 11.72 1.10
N ARG A 39 8.54 10.91 2.16
CA ARG A 39 8.63 11.36 3.56
C ARG A 39 7.46 12.27 3.97
N PRO A 40 6.22 11.74 4.01
CA PRO A 40 5.08 12.52 4.43
C PRO A 40 5.28 13.10 5.84
N HIS A 41 4.68 14.25 6.09
CA HIS A 41 4.68 14.88 7.40
C HIS A 41 3.85 14.04 8.38
N LEU A 42 4.46 13.65 9.52
CA LEU A 42 3.78 12.94 10.59
C LEU A 42 3.27 13.92 11.64
N SER A 43 1.98 13.86 11.93
CA SER A 43 1.33 14.62 13.01
C SER A 43 0.30 13.75 13.73
N ILE A 44 -0.22 14.25 14.87
CA ILE A 44 -1.37 13.66 15.55
C ILE A 44 -2.63 14.41 15.12
N ASP A 45 -3.65 13.69 14.66
CA ASP A 45 -4.98 14.21 14.36
C ASP A 45 -6.02 13.43 15.16
N GLY A 46 -6.68 14.10 16.11
CA GLY A 46 -7.57 13.45 17.07
C GLY A 46 -6.85 12.39 17.92
N ASN A 47 -7.19 11.12 17.68
CA ASN A 47 -6.62 9.95 18.37
C ASN A 47 -5.68 9.10 17.49
N GLU A 48 -5.38 9.55 16.27
CA GLU A 48 -4.59 8.78 15.31
C GLU A 48 -3.35 9.56 14.84
N TRP A 49 -2.37 8.83 14.33
CA TRP A 49 -1.27 9.40 13.55
C TRP A 49 -1.75 9.69 12.14
N CYS A 50 -1.38 10.85 11.62
CA CYS A 50 -1.60 11.25 10.23
C CYS A 50 -0.25 11.36 9.51
N ALA A 51 -0.12 10.68 8.38
CA ALA A 51 0.99 10.83 7.43
C ALA A 51 0.48 11.59 6.21
N LEU A 52 0.84 12.86 6.06
CA LEU A 52 0.37 13.74 4.99
C LEU A 52 1.48 14.12 4.01
N TYR A 53 1.26 13.90 2.72
CA TYR A 53 2.04 14.50 1.65
C TYR A 53 1.16 15.43 0.81
N GLY A 54 1.37 16.73 0.96
CA GLY A 54 0.60 17.80 0.31
C GLY A 54 0.33 18.96 1.27
N ASP A 55 -0.30 20.02 0.76
CA ASP A 55 -0.56 21.23 1.56
C ASP A 55 -1.64 21.02 2.64
N ASN A 56 -2.61 20.14 2.36
CA ASN A 56 -3.70 19.79 3.27
C ASN A 56 -4.31 18.42 2.90
N LEU A 57 -5.26 17.94 3.71
CA LEU A 57 -5.91 16.64 3.53
C LEU A 57 -6.74 16.50 2.24
N GLN A 58 -7.22 17.60 1.66
CA GLN A 58 -8.04 17.58 0.45
C GLN A 58 -7.19 17.56 -0.82
N ASP A 59 -6.04 18.24 -0.80
CA ASP A 59 -5.15 18.39 -1.95
C ASP A 59 -4.00 17.38 -1.96
N GLY A 60 -3.78 16.67 -0.83
CA GLY A 60 -2.69 15.74 -0.63
C GLY A 60 -3.08 14.26 -0.61
N VAL A 61 -2.06 13.42 -0.43
CA VAL A 61 -2.22 12.02 -0.07
C VAL A 61 -2.02 11.89 1.43
N ALA A 62 -3.02 11.35 2.12
CA ALA A 62 -2.97 11.12 3.56
C ALA A 62 -3.13 9.63 3.87
N GLY A 63 -2.51 9.21 4.97
CA GLY A 63 -2.75 7.91 5.61
C GLY A 63 -2.90 8.06 7.12
N PHE A 64 -3.69 7.19 7.73
CA PHE A 64 -4.01 7.25 9.16
C PHE A 64 -3.78 5.93 9.90
N GLY A 65 -3.56 6.01 11.22
CA GLY A 65 -3.65 4.85 12.10
C GLY A 65 -3.13 5.06 13.53
N ASP A 66 -3.31 4.05 14.39
CA ASP A 66 -2.96 4.09 15.82
C ASP A 66 -1.45 4.21 16.14
N SER A 67 -0.59 4.17 15.13
CA SER A 67 0.86 4.32 15.27
C SER A 67 1.46 4.96 14.02
N PRO A 68 2.67 5.55 14.09
CA PRO A 68 3.35 6.10 12.92
C PRO A 68 3.52 5.08 11.78
N GLU A 69 3.85 3.83 12.14
CA GLU A 69 3.99 2.72 11.19
C GLU A 69 2.66 2.41 10.48
N ALA A 70 1.55 2.41 11.22
CA ALA A 70 0.22 2.19 10.64
C ALA A 70 -0.16 3.31 9.67
N ALA A 71 0.07 4.57 10.05
CA ALA A 71 -0.20 5.73 9.20
C ALA A 71 0.65 5.72 7.92
N MET A 72 1.95 5.44 8.01
CA MET A 72 2.84 5.29 6.86
C MET A 72 2.39 4.18 5.90
N ARG A 73 1.88 3.06 6.44
CA ARG A 73 1.36 1.95 5.64
C ARG A 73 0.04 2.28 4.95
N ASP A 74 -0.85 3.02 5.61
CA ASP A 74 -2.09 3.48 4.98
C ASP A 74 -1.78 4.51 3.87
N PHE A 75 -0.81 5.39 4.10
CA PHE A 75 -0.29 6.34 3.11
C PHE A 75 0.25 5.62 1.86
N ASP A 76 1.06 4.58 2.04
CA ASP A 76 1.60 3.79 0.92
C ASP A 76 0.50 3.14 0.07
N GLN A 77 -0.57 2.69 0.71
CA GLN A 77 -1.75 2.14 0.01
C GLN A 77 -2.54 3.24 -0.70
N ALA A 78 -2.61 4.45 -0.13
CA ALA A 78 -3.30 5.59 -0.72
C ALA A 78 -2.55 6.14 -1.95
N TRP A 79 -1.22 6.09 -1.97
CA TRP A 79 -0.37 6.66 -3.02
C TRP A 79 -0.74 6.24 -4.45
N GLY A 80 -1.11 4.97 -4.66
CA GLY A 80 -1.47 4.45 -5.98
C GLY A 80 -2.94 4.58 -6.36
N LYS A 81 -3.79 5.13 -5.47
CA LYS A 81 -5.23 5.23 -5.72
C LYS A 81 -5.47 6.26 -6.83
N LYS A 82 -6.30 5.88 -7.80
CA LYS A 82 -6.73 6.81 -8.86
C LYS A 82 -7.66 7.84 -8.26
N LEU A 83 -7.54 9.08 -8.71
CA LEU A 83 -8.56 10.09 -8.46
C LEU A 83 -9.90 9.57 -9.01
N GLY A 84 -10.96 9.76 -8.24
CA GLY A 84 -12.30 9.50 -8.74
C GLY A 84 -12.53 10.33 -10.00
N VAL A 85 -13.06 9.71 -11.06
CA VAL A 85 -13.59 10.48 -12.18
C VAL A 85 -14.74 11.29 -11.61
N GLY A 86 -14.51 12.60 -11.43
CA GLY A 86 -15.49 13.51 -10.86
C GLY A 86 -16.83 13.39 -11.58
N ARG A 87 -17.91 13.37 -10.80
CA ARG A 87 -19.25 13.76 -11.26
C ARG A 87 -19.33 15.28 -11.26
#